data_AF-A0A7V4XFB3-F1
#
_entry.id   AF-A0A7V4XFB3-F1
#
_cell.length_a   1.000
_cell.length_b   1.000
_cell.length_c   1.000
_cell.angle_alpha   90.00
_cell.angle_beta   90.00
_cell.angle_gamma   90.00
#
_symmetry.space_group_name_H-M   'P 1'
#
loop_
_entity.id
_entity.type
_entity.pdbx_description
1 polymer ?
#
loop_
_entity_poly.entity_id
_entity_poly.type
_entity_poly.pdbx_seq_one_letter_code
_entity_poly.pdbx_strand_id
1 'polypeptide(L)' 'MLNEQDHDLITKVQDALDNGKSVNAAAGELGFDNANTLYQKLYRLGYKIECTRRLVPIHAAPIPTAQPAQQ' A
#
# COMPACT_ATOMS: atom_id res chain seq x y z
N MET A 1 -17.77 -1.34 8.69
CA MET A 1 -16.77 -2.14 9.41
C MET A 1 -15.64 -2.40 8.44
N LEU A 2 -14.40 -2.00 8.75
CA LEU A 2 -13.25 -2.51 8.00
C LEU A 2 -13.09 -3.98 8.37
N ASN A 3 -12.87 -4.85 7.38
CA ASN A 3 -12.63 -6.28 7.65
C ASN A 3 -11.26 -6.45 8.32
N GLU A 4 -11.17 -7.38 9.28
CA GLU A 4 -9.93 -7.66 10.04
C GLU A 4 -8.73 -7.97 9.12
N GLN A 5 -9.00 -8.64 8.00
CA GLN A 5 -8.02 -8.95 6.96
C GLN A 5 -7.36 -7.72 6.33
N ASP A 6 -8.10 -6.62 6.15
CA ASP A 6 -7.55 -5.40 5.53
C ASP A 6 -6.64 -4.64 6.51
N HIS A 7 -6.98 -4.67 7.81
CA HIS A 7 -6.17 -4.07 8.87
C HIS A 7 -4.88 -4.86 9.11
N ASP A 8 -4.95 -6.20 9.07
CA ASP A 8 -3.79 -7.09 9.14
C ASP A 8 -2.83 -6.85 7.97
N LEU A 9 -3.36 -6.72 6.75
CA LEU A 9 -2.57 -6.41 5.56
C LEU A 9 -1.77 -5.12 5.70
N ILE A 10 -2.43 -4.03 6.11
CA ILE A 10 -1.81 -2.72 6.35
C ILE A 10 -0.66 -2.84 7.35
N THR A 11 -0.90 -3.57 8.46
CA THR A 11 0.08 -3.76 9.53
C THR A 11 1.30 -4.54 9.04
N LYS A 12 1.10 -5.63 8.29
CA LYS A 12 2.21 -6.44 7.78
C LYS A 12 3.02 -5.73 6.71
N VAL A 13 2.37 -4.93 5.84
CA VAL A 13 3.09 -4.09 4.88
C VAL A 13 3.91 -3.03 5.62
N GLN A 14 3.34 -2.39 6.64
CA GLN A 14 4.04 -1.42 7.46
C GLN A 14 5.27 -2.03 8.15
N ASP A 15 5.12 -3.22 8.75
CA ASP A 15 6.21 -3.94 9.40
C ASP A 15 7.32 -4.32 8.42
N ALA A 16 6.97 -4.87 7.25
CA ALA A 16 7.94 -5.20 6.22
C ALA A 16 8.75 -3.98 5.78
N LEU A 17 8.06 -2.84 5.59
CA LEU A 17 8.69 -1.57 5.24
C LEU A 17 9.60 -1.02 6.34
N ASP A 18 9.19 -1.13 7.61
CA ASP A 18 9.98 -0.70 8.78
C ASP A 18 11.26 -1.54 8.95
N ASN A 19 11.17 -2.84 8.64
CA ASN A 19 12.31 -3.74 8.54
C ASN A 19 13.19 -3.50 7.30
N GLY A 20 12.93 -2.45 6.52
CA GLY A 20 13.70 -2.06 5.34
C GLY A 20 13.42 -2.91 4.10
N LYS A 21 12.44 -3.82 4.13
CA LYS A 21 12.06 -4.64 2.98
C LYS A 21 11.39 -3.77 1.92
N SER A 22 11.57 -4.17 0.66
CA SER A 22 10.86 -3.56 -0.47
C SER A 22 9.41 -4.05 -0.52
N VAL A 23 8.52 -3.23 -1.08
CA VAL A 23 7.10 -3.58 -1.30
C VAL A 23 6.96 -4.90 -2.08
N ASN A 24 7.88 -5.16 -3.01
CA ASN A 24 7.86 -6.40 -3.79
C ASN A 24 8.15 -7.65 -2.94
N ALA A 25 9.05 -7.54 -1.96
CA ALA A 25 9.30 -8.62 -1.01
C ALA A 25 8.10 -8.82 -0.08
N ALA A 26 7.52 -7.72 0.42
CA ALA A 26 6.31 -7.77 1.22
C ALA A 26 5.14 -8.42 0.45
N ALA A 27 4.94 -8.07 -0.82
CA ALA A 27 3.92 -8.66 -1.67
C ALA A 27 4.09 -10.18 -1.80
N GLY A 28 5.32 -10.66 -2.02
CA GLY A 28 5.61 -12.09 -2.08
C GLY A 28 5.32 -12.82 -0.76
N GLU A 29 5.72 -12.26 0.39
CA GLU A 29 5.45 -12.88 1.70
C GLU A 29 3.96 -12.86 2.08
N LEU A 30 3.21 -11.91 1.55
CA LEU A 30 1.77 -11.76 1.78
C LEU A 30 0.92 -12.55 0.78
N GLY A 31 1.54 -13.30 -0.13
CA GLY A 31 0.84 -14.14 -1.11
C GLY A 31 0.20 -13.35 -2.26
N PHE A 32 0.66 -12.13 -2.54
CA PHE A 32 0.24 -11.37 -3.72
C PHE A 32 1.07 -11.78 -4.94
N ASP A 33 0.41 -11.81 -6.11
CA ASP A 33 1.08 -12.14 -7.38
C ASP A 33 2.23 -11.18 -7.71
N ASN A 34 2.10 -9.91 -7.34
CA ASN A 34 3.13 -8.89 -7.53
C ASN A 34 2.87 -7.66 -6.64
N ALA A 35 3.87 -6.78 -6.57
CA ALA A 35 3.78 -5.51 -5.86
C ALA A 35 2.60 -4.64 -6.33
N ASN A 36 2.26 -4.66 -7.63
CA ASN A 36 1.19 -3.83 -8.18
C ASN A 36 -0.20 -4.20 -7.62
N THR A 37 -0.48 -5.50 -7.45
CA THR A 37 -1.72 -5.97 -6.80
C THR A 37 -1.79 -5.49 -5.36
N LEU A 38 -0.67 -5.54 -4.63
CA LEU A 38 -0.56 -5.01 -3.28
C LEU A 38 -0.78 -3.50 -3.24
N TYR A 39 -0.16 -2.74 -4.15
CA TYR A 39 -0.34 -1.28 -4.28
C TYR A 39 -1.80 -0.91 -4.53
N GLN A 40 -2.49 -1.58 -5.46
CA GLN A 40 -3.90 -1.31 -5.73
C GLN A 40 -4.79 -1.62 -4.54
N LYS A 41 -4.50 -2.71 -3.81
CA LYS A 41 -5.24 -3.08 -2.60
C LYS A 41 -5.04 -2.02 -1.51
N LEU A 42 -3.82 -1.55 -1.28
CA LEU A 42 -3.53 -0.48 -0.32
C LEU A 42 -4.21 0.82 -0.74
N TYR A 43 -4.17 1.17 -2.03
CA TYR A 43 -4.82 2.36 -2.56
C TYR A 43 -6.33 2.34 -2.33
N ARG A 44 -6.98 1.19 -2.56
CA ARG A 44 -8.41 0.95 -2.24
C ARG A 44 -8.72 1.13 -0.76
N LEU A 45 -7.78 0.77 0.12
CA LEU A 45 -7.89 0.97 1.56
C LEU A 45 -7.57 2.42 1.99
N GLY A 46 -7.21 3.29 1.03
CA GLY A 46 -6.84 4.67 1.31
C GLY A 46 -5.41 4.82 1.79
N TYR A 47 -4.48 3.95 1.37
CA TYR A 47 -3.06 4.01 1.72
C TYR A 47 -2.19 3.96 0.46
N LYS A 48 -1.11 4.75 0.46
CA LYS A 48 -0.06 4.67 -0.57
C LYS A 48 1.29 4.42 0.09
N ILE A 49 2.23 3.85 -0.64
CA ILE A 49 3.61 3.69 -0.18
C ILE A 49 4.45 4.76 -0.85
N GLU A 50 5.11 5.60 -0.06
CA GLU A 50 6.01 6.62 -0.57
C GLU A 50 7.43 6.07 -0.76
N CYS A 51 8.26 6.79 -1.52
CA CYS A 51 9.64 6.40 -1.83
C CYS A 51 10.49 6.18 -0.58
N THR A 52 10.15 6.82 0.54
CA THR A 52 10.74 6.61 1.87
C THR A 52 10.40 5.26 2.51
N ARG A 53 9.77 4.34 1.76
CA ARG A 53 9.33 3.02 2.25
C ARG A 53 8.44 3.18 3.48
N ARG A 54 7.42 4.03 3.38
CA ARG A 54 6.45 4.25 4.44
C ARG A 54 5.04 4.19 3.87
N LEU A 55 4.17 3.49 4.58
CA LEU A 55 2.75 3.56 4.33
C LEU A 55 2.24 4.92 4.83
N VAL A 56 1.54 5.66 3.99
CA VAL A 56 0.90 6.91 4.37
C VAL A 56 -0.57 6.87 4.00
N PRO A 57 -1.48 7.38 4.85
CA PRO A 57 -2.88 7.50 4.51
C PRO A 57 -3.02 8.51 3.38
N ILE A 58 -3.81 8.13 2.38
CA ILE A 58 -4.29 9.02 1.32
C ILE A 58 -5.37 9.87 1.98
N HIS A 59 -4.96 10.97 2.62
CA HIS A 59 -5.90 12.01 2.97
C HIS A 59 -6.60 12.43 1.68
N ALA A 60 -7.91 12.24 1.61
CA ALA A 60 -8.75 12.70 0.51
C ALA A 60 -8.75 14.24 0.49
N ALA A 61 -7.64 14.84 0.05
CA ALA A 61 -7.68 16.18 -0.50
C ALA A 61 -8.53 16.10 -1.78
N PRO A 62 -9.44 17.07 -2.04
CA PRO A 62 -10.30 17.04 -3.22
C PRO A 62 -9.41 16.86 -4.45
N ILE A 63 -9.64 15.80 -5.23
CA ILE A 63 -8.87 15.45 -6.43
C ILE A 63 -8.86 16.70 -7.32
N PRO A 64 -7.76 17.48 -7.42
CA PRO A 64 -7.62 18.35 -8.56
C PRO A 64 -7.44 17.39 -9.73
N THR A 65 -8.36 17.48 -10.69
CA THR A 65 -8.31 16.73 -11.94
C THR A 65 -6.89 16.64 -12.49
N ALA A 66 -6.48 15.42 -12.87
CA ALA A 66 -5.19 14.99 -13.43
C ALA A 66 -4.16 14.42 -12.43
N GLN A 67 -4.37 13.17 -11.99
CA GLN A 67 -3.23 12.28 -11.75
C GLN A 67 -2.84 11.64 -13.10
N PRO A 68 -1.64 11.88 -13.64
CA PRO A 68 -1.15 11.13 -14.78
C PRO A 68 -0.96 9.66 -14.36
N ALA A 69 -1.37 8.73 -15.23
CA ALA A 69 -1.14 7.31 -15.08
C ALA A 69 0.34 7.04 -14.74
N GLN A 70 0.61 6.45 -13.57
CA GLN A 70 1.95 6.00 -13.23
C GLN A 70 2.27 4.74 -14.05
N GLN A 71 3.35 4.82 -14.83
CA GLN A 71 3.98 3.72 -15.57
C GLN A 71 4.83 2.85 -14.66
#